data_AF-C5PG28-F1
#
_entry.id   AF-C5PG28-F1
#
_cell.length_a   1.000
_cell.length_b   1.000
_cell.length_c   1.000
_cell.angle_alpha   90.00
_cell.angle_beta   90.00
_cell.angle_gamma   90.00
#
_symmetry.space_group_name_H-M   'P 1'
#
loop_
_entity.id
_entity.type
_entity.pdbx_description
1 polymer ?
#
loop_
_entity_poly.entity_id
_entity_poly.type
_entity_poly.pdbx_seq_one_letter_code
_entity_poly.pdbx_strand_id
1 'polypeptide(L)'
;MTSDRPGRRMVQTVLNFGQDQKQAAVRYPSIRKPDPDEMAALESDSNRMEDVQPTQSTAISWESTLAPTSRSGSFPGNYMPASIPRHQTLIHVARETTALLPNILSAVPHAPAKGYLYTDPPYLDQKYSPRFPRTPIRILNSDTLDTAIGLAQCAKYVTVRDKRPVCVLNMANAYNAGGGWKRGALAQEEAICYRSSLSFTLKLRYYPIPELSAIYSPTVLVIRKSLEDGHELLPLDMPANLPIVSAISVAALCAPKVTMGPAPPGSKESQRQKYRNPKDRELTKEKMRVVLRTAAVNGHRRLVLGALGCGAFKNPREEVADCWAEVFGEQEFAGGWWESVLFAVMDDLGQGENGDGNYGVFYRRLNGMMV
;
A
#
# COMPACT_ATOMS: atom_id res chain seq x y z
N MET A 1 22.19 20.26 27.89
CA MET A 1 21.85 18.88 27.48
C MET A 1 20.34 18.80 27.28
N THR A 2 19.89 19.16 26.09
CA THR A 2 18.47 19.17 25.69
C THR A 2 18.15 17.81 25.07
N SER A 3 17.27 17.04 25.71
CA SER A 3 16.78 15.78 25.17
C SER A 3 15.60 16.06 24.24
N ASP A 4 15.81 15.81 22.96
CA ASP A 4 14.78 15.85 21.93
C ASP A 4 13.87 14.63 22.10
N ARG A 5 12.56 14.85 22.19
CA ARG A 5 11.55 13.78 22.24
C ARG A 5 11.29 13.30 20.81
N PRO A 6 11.28 11.98 20.53
CA PRO A 6 10.92 11.51 19.21
C PRO A 6 9.42 11.73 18.95
N GLY A 7 9.11 12.31 17.79
CA GLY A 7 7.75 12.54 17.33
C GLY A 7 6.96 11.24 17.18
N ARG A 8 5.71 11.25 17.67
CA ARG A 8 4.75 10.14 17.52
C ARG A 8 4.47 9.86 16.04
N ARG A 9 4.87 8.69 15.56
CA ARG A 9 4.40 8.11 14.28
C ARG A 9 3.20 7.22 14.58
N MET A 10 1.99 7.56 14.10
CA MET A 10 0.84 6.65 14.06
C MET A 10 -0.13 7.04 12.95
N VAL A 11 -0.70 6.07 12.25
CA VAL A 11 -2.14 5.73 12.26
C VAL A 11 -2.31 4.44 11.43
N GLN A 12 -2.62 3.34 12.10
CA GLN A 12 -3.48 2.29 11.58
C GLN A 12 -4.54 2.02 12.66
N THR A 13 -5.43 3.00 12.88
CA THR A 13 -6.30 3.04 14.07
C THR A 13 -7.24 1.83 14.14
N VAL A 14 -7.06 1.04 15.20
CA VAL A 14 -8.12 0.29 15.88
C VAL A 14 -9.03 1.32 16.55
N LEU A 15 -10.29 1.42 16.13
CA LEU A 15 -11.31 2.13 16.89
C LEU A 15 -11.53 1.37 18.21
N ASN A 16 -10.99 1.90 19.31
CA ASN A 16 -11.18 1.34 20.64
C ASN A 16 -12.47 1.93 21.24
N PHE A 17 -13.56 1.16 21.24
CA PHE A 17 -14.74 1.48 22.05
C PHE A 17 -14.59 0.74 23.38
N GLY A 18 -14.33 1.53 24.44
CA GLY A 18 -14.30 1.04 25.82
C GLY A 18 -15.66 0.49 26.25
N GLN A 19 -15.60 -0.56 27.07
CA GLN A 19 -16.75 -1.19 27.70
C GLN A 19 -17.42 -0.21 28.66
N ASP A 20 -18.67 0.14 28.36
CA ASP A 20 -19.66 0.43 29.40
C ASP A 20 -21.02 -0.12 28.93
N GLN A 21 -21.54 -1.06 29.70
CA GLN A 21 -22.85 -1.64 29.48
C GLN A 21 -23.93 -0.59 29.76
N LYS A 22 -24.69 -0.21 28.71
CA LYS A 22 -26.13 0.06 28.79
C LYS A 22 -26.73 -0.02 27.39
N GLN A 23 -27.81 -0.80 27.27
CA GLN A 23 -28.53 -1.07 26.03
C GLN A 23 -29.06 0.22 25.38
N ALA A 24 -28.55 0.53 24.19
CA ALA A 24 -29.23 1.39 23.22
C ALA A 24 -28.83 0.93 21.81
N ALA A 25 -29.82 0.55 21.00
CA ALA A 25 -29.62 0.09 19.64
C ALA A 25 -29.13 1.23 18.73
N VAL A 26 -27.87 1.19 18.29
CA VAL A 26 -27.33 2.09 17.26
C VAL A 26 -27.45 1.41 15.91
N ARG A 27 -28.30 1.94 15.03
CA ARG A 27 -28.45 1.51 13.63
C ARG A 27 -27.25 2.01 12.82
N TYR A 28 -26.55 1.10 12.13
CA TYR A 28 -25.62 1.45 11.05
C TYR A 28 -26.42 1.90 9.82
N PRO A 29 -25.95 2.89 9.04
CA PRO A 29 -26.56 3.20 7.75
C PRO A 29 -26.34 2.01 6.80
N SER A 30 -27.45 1.52 6.23
CA SER A 30 -27.47 0.44 5.25
C SER A 30 -26.67 0.83 4.01
N ILE A 31 -25.68 0.02 3.63
CA ILE A 31 -25.01 0.12 2.33
C ILE A 31 -26.02 -0.38 1.30
N ARG A 32 -26.75 0.55 0.67
CA ARG A 32 -27.58 0.25 -0.51
C ARG A 32 -26.68 0.00 -1.71
N LYS A 33 -27.00 -1.03 -2.50
CA LYS A 33 -26.58 -1.09 -3.90
C LYS A 33 -27.17 0.14 -4.62
N PRO A 34 -26.41 0.87 -5.46
CA PRO A 34 -26.95 2.01 -6.20
C PRO A 34 -27.99 1.57 -7.22
N ASP A 35 -28.93 2.47 -7.50
CA ASP A 35 -30.07 2.29 -8.41
C ASP A 35 -29.59 2.30 -9.87
N PRO A 36 -30.05 1.38 -10.75
CA PRO A 36 -29.69 1.38 -12.17
C PRO A 36 -29.92 2.72 -12.89
N ASP A 37 -30.91 3.50 -12.48
CA ASP A 37 -31.23 4.79 -13.11
C ASP A 37 -30.26 5.92 -12.69
N GLU A 38 -29.64 5.82 -11.50
CA GLU A 38 -28.55 6.74 -11.09
C GLU A 38 -27.24 6.46 -11.86
N MET A 39 -27.03 5.22 -12.30
CA MET A 39 -25.88 4.86 -13.14
C MET A 39 -26.02 5.41 -14.57
N ALA A 40 -27.24 5.39 -15.12
CA ALA A 40 -27.51 5.94 -16.46
C ALA A 40 -27.34 7.48 -16.51
N ALA A 41 -27.64 8.19 -15.42
CA ALA A 41 -27.41 9.64 -15.33
C ALA A 41 -25.91 9.99 -15.36
N LEU A 42 -25.04 9.17 -14.76
CA LEU A 42 -23.58 9.32 -14.76
C LEU A 42 -22.93 8.92 -16.10
N GLU A 43 -23.56 8.02 -16.88
CA GLU A 43 -23.15 7.68 -18.25
C GLU A 43 -23.41 8.83 -19.24
N SER A 44 -24.43 9.66 -18.99
CA SER A 44 -24.79 10.77 -19.91
C SER A 44 -23.86 11.99 -19.84
N ASP A 45 -23.23 12.23 -18.69
CA ASP A 45 -22.36 13.40 -18.46
C ASP A 45 -20.88 13.12 -18.74
N SER A 46 -20.51 11.83 -18.92
CA SER A 46 -19.12 11.39 -19.12
C SER A 46 -18.73 11.18 -20.59
N ASN A 47 -19.67 11.38 -21.53
CA ASN A 47 -19.44 11.21 -22.97
C ASN A 47 -19.01 12.50 -23.70
N ARG A 48 -18.54 13.53 -22.97
CA ARG A 48 -17.99 14.76 -23.56
C ARG A 48 -16.57 15.04 -23.06
N MET A 49 -15.60 14.29 -23.60
CA MET A 49 -14.23 14.78 -23.73
C MET A 49 -13.86 14.64 -25.21
N GLU A 50 -14.14 15.69 -25.99
CA GLU A 50 -13.63 15.84 -27.36
C GLU A 50 -12.14 16.20 -27.32
N ASP A 51 -11.40 15.66 -28.30
CA ASP A 51 -9.96 15.83 -28.50
C ASP A 51 -9.55 17.31 -28.58
N VAL A 52 -8.74 17.77 -27.62
CA VAL A 52 -8.11 19.09 -27.68
C VAL A 52 -6.76 18.98 -28.40
N GLN A 53 -6.68 19.54 -29.61
CA GLN A 53 -5.44 19.73 -30.36
C GLN A 53 -4.56 20.86 -29.77
N PRO A 54 -3.23 20.80 -29.95
CA PRO A 54 -2.31 21.67 -29.23
C PRO A 54 -2.21 23.07 -29.87
N THR A 55 -2.52 24.11 -29.08
CA THR A 55 -2.23 25.51 -29.44
C THR A 55 -0.92 25.99 -28.81
N GLN A 56 -0.30 26.95 -29.50
CA GLN A 56 1.10 27.34 -29.46
C GLN A 56 1.60 27.98 -28.14
N SER A 57 2.91 27.82 -27.96
CA SER A 57 3.79 28.34 -26.92
C SER A 57 3.73 29.86 -26.74
N THR A 58 3.69 30.31 -25.48
CA THR A 58 4.25 31.60 -25.06
C THR A 58 4.95 31.43 -23.72
N ALA A 59 6.28 31.61 -23.74
CA ALA A 59 7.14 31.62 -22.57
C ALA A 59 6.85 32.88 -21.73
N ILE A 60 6.78 32.73 -20.40
CA ILE A 60 6.82 33.86 -19.46
C ILE A 60 8.03 33.68 -18.56
N SER A 61 8.92 34.67 -18.64
CA SER A 61 10.20 34.82 -17.95
C SER A 61 10.03 35.11 -16.46
N TRP A 62 10.85 34.45 -15.64
CA TRP A 62 10.97 34.70 -14.20
C TRP A 62 12.10 35.70 -13.92
N GLU A 63 11.79 37.00 -13.80
CA GLU A 63 12.68 37.96 -13.15
C GLU A 63 11.96 39.29 -12.83
N SER A 64 12.36 39.92 -11.72
CA SER A 64 11.85 41.16 -11.08
C SER A 64 10.61 40.93 -10.17
N THR A 65 10.62 41.20 -8.85
CA THR A 65 11.16 42.37 -8.16
C THR A 65 11.27 42.08 -6.64
N LEU A 66 12.43 42.33 -6.04
CA LEU A 66 12.61 42.51 -4.60
C LEU A 66 12.91 43.98 -4.34
N ALA A 67 12.08 44.68 -3.55
CA ALA A 67 12.51 45.73 -2.62
C ALA A 67 11.39 46.08 -1.62
N PRO A 68 11.72 46.53 -0.39
CA PRO A 68 10.83 46.46 0.77
C PRO A 68 10.14 47.79 1.07
N THR A 69 8.89 47.74 1.55
CA THR A 69 8.24 48.90 2.18
C THR A 69 7.81 48.57 3.60
N SER A 70 8.48 49.21 4.55
CA SER A 70 8.14 49.24 5.98
C SER A 70 6.86 50.04 6.21
N ARG A 71 5.82 49.39 6.76
CA ARG A 71 4.77 50.06 7.53
C ARG A 71 4.43 49.25 8.77
N SER A 72 4.74 49.85 9.91
CA SER A 72 4.35 49.45 11.25
C SER A 72 2.84 49.54 11.41
N GLY A 73 2.17 48.39 11.44
CA GLY A 73 0.78 48.24 11.85
C GLY A 73 0.71 47.17 12.94
N SER A 74 0.46 47.59 14.17
CA SER A 74 0.24 46.72 15.33
C SER A 74 -1.06 45.93 15.15
N PHE A 75 -0.95 44.61 14.92
CA PHE A 75 -2.07 43.67 14.98
C PHE A 75 -2.09 42.92 16.32
N PRO A 76 -3.27 42.73 16.94
CA PRO A 76 -3.38 42.07 18.23
C PRO A 76 -3.26 40.55 18.09
N GLY A 77 -2.50 39.95 19.01
CA GLY A 77 -2.65 38.55 19.46
C GLY A 77 -2.41 37.47 18.41
N ASN A 78 -1.25 36.83 18.49
CA ASN A 78 -0.96 35.53 17.85
C ASN A 78 -2.08 34.50 18.15
N TYR A 79 -3.05 34.39 17.26
CA TYR A 79 -3.70 33.11 17.02
C TYR A 79 -2.81 32.35 16.05
N MET A 80 -1.97 31.46 16.59
CA MET A 80 -1.41 30.38 15.79
C MET A 80 -2.61 29.62 15.20
N PRO A 81 -2.77 29.55 13.86
CA PRO A 81 -3.86 28.78 13.29
C PRO A 81 -3.71 27.34 13.78
N ALA A 82 -4.81 26.76 14.23
CA ALA A 82 -4.86 25.34 14.58
C ALA A 82 -4.24 24.54 13.43
N SER A 83 -3.34 23.61 13.74
CA SER A 83 -2.69 22.78 12.73
C SER A 83 -3.76 22.17 11.82
N ILE A 84 -3.59 22.33 10.50
CA ILE A 84 -4.52 21.80 9.50
C ILE A 84 -4.77 20.32 9.82
N PRO A 85 -6.03 19.88 9.99
CA PRO A 85 -6.34 18.49 10.27
C PRO A 85 -5.69 17.58 9.23
N ARG A 86 -4.99 16.54 9.67
CA ARG A 86 -4.24 15.60 8.80
C ARG A 86 -5.04 15.13 7.57
N HIS A 87 -6.32 14.86 7.73
CA HIS A 87 -7.17 14.43 6.61
C HIS A 87 -7.22 15.49 5.49
N GLN A 88 -7.25 16.77 5.83
CA GLN A 88 -7.23 17.87 4.86
C GLN A 88 -5.87 17.97 4.17
N THR A 89 -4.77 17.79 4.92
CA THR A 89 -3.42 17.69 4.35
C THR A 89 -3.32 16.55 3.34
N LEU A 90 -3.84 15.36 3.68
CA LEU A 90 -3.84 14.20 2.78
C LEU A 90 -4.70 14.44 1.53
N ILE A 91 -5.86 15.09 1.66
CA ILE A 91 -6.68 15.50 0.50
C ILE A 91 -5.89 16.45 -0.41
N HIS A 92 -5.17 17.43 0.17
CA HIS A 92 -4.33 18.33 -0.61
C HIS A 92 -3.23 17.58 -1.36
N VAL A 93 -2.51 16.69 -0.67
CA VAL A 93 -1.48 15.82 -1.28
C VAL A 93 -2.07 14.98 -2.41
N ALA A 94 -3.25 14.38 -2.23
CA ALA A 94 -3.91 13.61 -3.29
C ALA A 94 -4.24 14.44 -4.52
N ARG A 95 -4.75 15.66 -4.32
CA ARG A 95 -5.08 16.58 -5.42
C ARG A 95 -3.83 16.99 -6.17
N GLU A 96 -2.77 17.37 -5.45
CA GLU A 96 -1.50 17.77 -6.06
C GLU A 96 -0.83 16.60 -6.81
N THR A 97 -0.78 15.40 -6.23
CA THR A 97 -0.29 14.18 -6.90
C THR A 97 -1.07 13.90 -8.18
N THR A 98 -2.40 14.00 -8.14
CA THR A 98 -3.25 13.78 -9.32
C THR A 98 -2.95 14.80 -10.43
N ALA A 99 -2.71 16.06 -10.08
CA ALA A 99 -2.44 17.12 -11.03
C ALA A 99 -1.04 17.01 -11.67
N LEU A 100 -0.03 16.58 -10.91
CA LEU A 100 1.36 16.51 -11.39
C LEU A 100 1.64 15.28 -12.27
N LEU A 101 1.02 14.13 -11.94
CA LEU A 101 1.36 12.85 -12.55
C LEU A 101 1.27 12.80 -14.08
N PRO A 102 0.27 13.38 -14.77
CA PRO A 102 0.20 13.34 -16.24
C PRO A 102 1.46 13.88 -16.92
N ASN A 103 1.97 15.03 -16.46
CA ASN A 103 3.15 15.67 -17.03
C ASN A 103 4.45 14.94 -16.65
N ILE A 104 4.52 14.39 -15.44
CA ILE A 104 5.69 13.60 -15.04
C ILE A 104 5.74 12.29 -15.84
N LEU A 105 4.61 11.60 -16.02
CA LEU A 105 4.54 10.34 -16.76
C LEU A 105 4.84 10.52 -18.25
N SER A 106 4.48 11.65 -18.86
CA SER A 106 4.85 11.93 -20.25
C SER A 106 6.37 12.12 -20.43
N ALA A 107 7.07 12.64 -19.40
CA ALA A 107 8.52 12.75 -19.36
C ALA A 107 9.24 11.41 -19.05
N VAL A 108 8.52 10.37 -18.63
CA VAL A 108 9.07 9.05 -18.25
C VAL A 108 8.40 7.92 -19.06
N PRO A 109 8.57 7.88 -20.40
CA PRO A 109 7.83 6.95 -21.27
C PRO A 109 8.19 5.47 -21.04
N HIS A 110 9.32 5.18 -20.39
CA HIS A 110 9.72 3.83 -20.01
C HIS A 110 8.98 3.30 -18.77
N ALA A 111 8.19 4.13 -18.08
CA ALA A 111 7.36 3.77 -16.94
C ALA A 111 5.87 4.04 -17.19
N PRO A 112 5.26 3.44 -18.23
CA PRO A 112 3.88 3.73 -18.59
C PRO A 112 2.92 3.31 -17.47
N ALA A 113 1.93 4.14 -17.16
CA ALA A 113 0.92 3.85 -16.14
C ALA A 113 -0.12 2.82 -16.65
N LYS A 114 0.32 1.58 -16.89
CA LYS A 114 -0.53 0.48 -17.36
C LYS A 114 -0.71 -0.55 -16.24
N GLY A 115 -1.97 -0.84 -15.90
CA GLY A 115 -2.34 -2.02 -15.11
C GLY A 115 -3.01 -3.10 -15.95
N TYR A 116 -2.84 -4.36 -15.51
CA TYR A 116 -3.37 -5.57 -16.13
C TYR A 116 -4.07 -6.42 -15.07
N LEU A 117 -5.28 -6.88 -15.36
CA LEU A 117 -6.00 -7.81 -14.49
C LEU A 117 -5.54 -9.24 -14.78
N TYR A 118 -5.06 -9.92 -13.75
CA TYR A 118 -4.72 -11.34 -13.75
C TYR A 118 -5.86 -12.08 -13.05
N THR A 119 -6.64 -12.82 -13.83
CA THR A 119 -7.63 -13.78 -13.33
C THR A 119 -7.00 -15.16 -13.34
N ASP A 120 -6.84 -15.78 -12.18
CA ASP A 120 -6.25 -17.12 -12.03
C ASP A 120 -4.82 -17.24 -12.62
N PRO A 121 -3.81 -16.60 -11.98
CA PRO A 121 -2.44 -16.73 -12.45
C PRO A 121 -1.99 -18.20 -12.40
N PRO A 122 -1.26 -18.67 -13.42
CA PRO A 122 -0.94 -20.09 -13.56
C PRO A 122 -0.02 -20.59 -12.44
N TYR A 123 -0.13 -21.88 -12.13
CA TYR A 123 0.79 -22.56 -11.21
C TYR A 123 2.23 -22.42 -11.67
N LEU A 124 3.14 -22.26 -10.71
CA LEU A 124 4.57 -22.23 -10.97
C LEU A 124 5.13 -23.64 -11.13
N ASP A 125 5.94 -23.83 -12.17
CA ASP A 125 6.65 -25.07 -12.42
C ASP A 125 8.14 -24.88 -12.07
N GLN A 126 8.66 -25.70 -11.16
CA GLN A 126 10.04 -25.63 -10.69
C GLN A 126 11.07 -25.78 -11.82
N LYS A 127 10.70 -26.32 -12.99
CA LYS A 127 11.58 -26.37 -14.17
C LYS A 127 11.92 -24.97 -14.71
N TYR A 128 11.03 -23.99 -14.53
CA TYR A 128 11.22 -22.60 -14.92
C TYR A 128 11.73 -21.72 -13.77
N SER A 129 12.00 -22.30 -12.60
CA SER A 129 12.59 -21.58 -11.48
C SER A 129 14.00 -21.11 -11.84
N PRO A 130 14.35 -19.83 -11.58
CA PRO A 130 15.68 -19.28 -11.87
C PRO A 130 16.78 -19.76 -10.91
N ARG A 131 16.46 -20.68 -9.99
CA ARG A 131 17.41 -21.38 -9.09
C ARG A 131 18.22 -20.42 -8.22
N PHE A 132 17.59 -19.38 -7.67
CA PHE A 132 18.18 -18.62 -6.56
C PHE A 132 18.48 -19.52 -5.35
N PRO A 133 19.57 -19.26 -4.60
CA PRO A 133 19.75 -19.82 -3.27
C PRO A 133 18.55 -19.49 -2.39
N ARG A 134 18.27 -20.33 -1.39
CA ARG A 134 17.24 -20.00 -0.41
C ARG A 134 17.58 -18.68 0.29
N THR A 135 16.57 -17.84 0.50
CA THR A 135 16.73 -16.56 1.20
C THR A 135 15.88 -16.54 2.46
N PRO A 136 16.36 -15.94 3.57
CA PRO A 136 15.50 -15.69 4.71
C PRO A 136 14.47 -14.62 4.37
N ILE A 137 13.23 -14.80 4.82
CA ILE A 137 12.24 -13.73 4.92
C ILE A 137 12.72 -12.72 5.97
N ARG A 138 12.64 -11.43 5.66
CA ARG A 138 12.96 -10.34 6.60
C ARG A 138 11.73 -9.50 6.88
N ILE A 139 11.49 -9.20 8.15
CA ILE A 139 10.35 -8.38 8.57
C ILE A 139 10.87 -7.02 9.04
N LEU A 140 10.35 -5.94 8.46
CA LEU A 140 10.77 -4.56 8.75
C LEU A 140 9.58 -3.74 9.24
N ASN A 141 9.78 -2.97 10.32
CA ASN A 141 8.83 -1.95 10.77
C ASN A 141 9.04 -0.67 9.94
N SER A 142 8.59 -0.69 8.69
CA SER A 142 8.83 0.39 7.73
C SER A 142 7.69 0.49 6.71
N ASP A 143 7.63 1.64 6.04
CA ASP A 143 6.71 1.88 4.93
C ASP A 143 7.05 0.99 3.71
N THR A 144 6.01 0.61 2.96
CA THR A 144 6.14 -0.30 1.81
C THR A 144 7.02 0.27 0.69
N LEU A 145 6.85 1.54 0.33
CA LEU A 145 7.64 2.15 -0.75
C LEU A 145 9.06 2.47 -0.29
N ASP A 146 9.26 2.91 0.95
CA ASP A 146 10.61 3.18 1.46
C ASP A 146 11.43 1.89 1.53
N THR A 147 10.80 0.79 1.98
CA THR A 147 11.41 -0.54 1.98
C THR A 147 11.80 -0.97 0.55
N ALA A 148 10.91 -0.77 -0.42
CA ALA A 148 11.17 -1.13 -1.81
C ALA A 148 12.29 -0.29 -2.45
N ILE A 149 12.30 1.02 -2.19
CA ILE A 149 13.35 1.94 -2.64
C ILE A 149 14.69 1.57 -2.01
N GLY A 150 14.73 1.33 -0.70
CA GLY A 150 15.93 0.89 0.01
C GLY A 150 16.47 -0.43 -0.56
N LEU A 151 15.60 -1.42 -0.76
CA LEU A 151 15.99 -2.70 -1.37
C LEU A 151 16.54 -2.53 -2.80
N ALA A 152 15.93 -1.65 -3.60
CA ALA A 152 16.41 -1.32 -4.94
C ALA A 152 17.75 -0.56 -4.93
N GLN A 153 18.05 0.20 -3.88
CA GLN A 153 19.33 0.89 -3.70
C GLN A 153 20.44 -0.05 -3.20
N CYS A 154 20.14 -0.95 -2.27
CA CYS A 154 21.08 -1.99 -1.83
C CYS A 154 21.59 -2.82 -3.00
N ALA A 155 20.71 -3.05 -3.97
CA ALA A 155 20.98 -3.70 -5.24
C ALA A 155 22.08 -3.05 -6.11
N LYS A 156 22.51 -1.82 -5.79
CA LYS A 156 23.66 -1.16 -6.44
C LYS A 156 25.01 -1.64 -5.87
N TYR A 157 25.01 -2.19 -4.67
CA TYR A 157 26.22 -2.58 -3.92
C TYR A 157 26.42 -4.09 -3.84
N VAL A 158 25.47 -4.87 -4.34
CA VAL A 158 25.55 -6.33 -4.42
C VAL A 158 25.25 -6.79 -5.84
N THR A 159 25.74 -7.96 -6.22
CA THR A 159 25.40 -8.54 -7.54
C THR A 159 23.95 -8.96 -7.53
N VAL A 160 23.11 -8.21 -8.24
CA VAL A 160 21.68 -8.49 -8.40
C VAL A 160 21.45 -9.20 -9.71
N ARG A 161 20.78 -10.34 -9.65
CA ARG A 161 20.40 -11.08 -10.87
C ARG A 161 19.03 -10.63 -11.38
N ASP A 162 18.12 -10.21 -10.51
CA ASP A 162 16.82 -9.67 -10.89
C ASP A 162 16.89 -8.22 -11.37
N LYS A 163 16.71 -8.04 -12.68
CA LYS A 163 16.67 -6.72 -13.32
C LYS A 163 15.29 -6.06 -13.27
N ARG A 164 14.25 -6.73 -12.75
CA ARG A 164 12.92 -6.13 -12.60
C ARG A 164 12.90 -5.13 -11.45
N PRO A 165 12.03 -4.10 -11.50
CA PRO A 165 11.72 -3.30 -10.33
C PRO A 165 11.29 -4.19 -9.15
N VAL A 166 11.56 -3.73 -7.93
CA VAL A 166 11.07 -4.42 -6.72
C VAL A 166 9.54 -4.46 -6.77
N CYS A 167 8.96 -5.64 -6.53
CA CYS A 167 7.51 -5.81 -6.59
C CYS A 167 6.90 -5.68 -5.20
N VAL A 168 5.99 -4.73 -5.04
CA VAL A 168 5.29 -4.47 -3.79
C VAL A 168 3.88 -5.05 -3.80
N LEU A 169 3.41 -5.54 -2.66
CA LEU A 169 2.01 -5.87 -2.45
C LEU A 169 1.23 -4.57 -2.13
N ASN A 170 0.25 -4.21 -2.97
CA ASN A 170 -0.80 -3.27 -2.60
C ASN A 170 -1.95 -4.05 -1.94
N MET A 171 -2.22 -3.75 -0.66
CA MET A 171 -3.30 -4.37 0.13
C MET A 171 -4.62 -3.69 -0.22
N ALA A 172 -5.11 -3.99 -1.42
CA ALA A 172 -6.10 -3.20 -2.13
C ALA A 172 -7.51 -3.26 -1.53
N ASN A 173 -8.25 -2.19 -1.71
CA ASN A 173 -9.69 -2.18 -1.58
C ASN A 173 -10.32 -2.91 -2.78
N ALA A 174 -11.25 -3.84 -2.52
CA ALA A 174 -11.88 -4.63 -3.58
C ALA A 174 -12.77 -3.80 -4.52
N TYR A 175 -13.27 -2.65 -4.07
CA TYR A 175 -14.34 -1.90 -4.75
C TYR A 175 -13.90 -0.53 -5.25
N ASN A 176 -12.92 0.09 -4.59
CA ASN A 176 -12.52 1.46 -4.87
C ASN A 176 -11.04 1.51 -5.25
N ALA A 177 -10.73 1.98 -6.46
CA ALA A 177 -9.36 2.17 -6.91
C ALA A 177 -8.59 3.13 -6.00
N GLY A 178 -7.55 2.63 -5.33
CA GLY A 178 -6.76 3.41 -4.37
C GLY A 178 -7.48 3.67 -3.05
N GLY A 179 -8.55 2.93 -2.74
CA GLY A 179 -9.30 3.07 -1.49
C GLY A 179 -9.91 4.46 -1.31
N GLY A 180 -9.66 5.07 -0.15
CA GLY A 180 -10.16 6.39 0.21
C GLY A 180 -9.16 7.54 0.00
N TRP A 181 -8.10 7.37 -0.78
CA TRP A 181 -6.98 8.33 -0.80
C TRP A 181 -7.38 9.76 -1.19
N LYS A 182 -8.28 9.93 -2.17
CA LYS A 182 -8.81 11.26 -2.54
C LYS A 182 -9.66 11.92 -1.45
N ARG A 183 -10.09 11.16 -0.44
CA ARG A 183 -10.89 11.61 0.71
C ARG A 183 -10.07 11.74 1.99
N GLY A 184 -8.74 11.63 1.90
CA GLY A 184 -7.86 11.77 3.07
C GLY A 184 -7.84 10.55 3.99
N ALA A 185 -8.31 9.38 3.51
CA ALA A 185 -8.19 8.14 4.27
C ALA A 185 -6.73 7.69 4.37
N LEU A 186 -6.41 6.89 5.37
CA LEU A 186 -5.06 6.39 5.55
C LEU A 186 -5.06 4.91 5.93
N ALA A 187 -4.76 4.08 4.94
CA ALA A 187 -4.15 2.78 5.11
C ALA A 187 -2.99 2.67 4.10
N GLN A 188 -2.48 1.45 3.91
CA GLN A 188 -1.31 1.23 3.06
C GLN A 188 -1.57 1.52 1.58
N GLU A 189 -2.74 1.13 1.05
CA GLU A 189 -3.09 1.43 -0.34
C GLU A 189 -3.12 2.95 -0.58
N GLU A 190 -3.77 3.71 0.31
CA GLU A 190 -3.80 5.16 0.21
C GLU A 190 -2.41 5.77 0.32
N ALA A 191 -1.57 5.28 1.25
CA ALA A 191 -0.18 5.72 1.42
C ALA A 191 0.63 5.56 0.12
N ILE A 192 0.46 4.45 -0.60
CA ILE A 192 1.09 4.24 -1.91
C ILE A 192 0.51 5.21 -2.95
N CYS A 193 -0.81 5.42 -2.98
CA CYS A 193 -1.47 6.30 -3.95
C CYS A 193 -1.11 7.77 -3.76
N TYR A 194 -0.96 8.26 -2.52
CA TYR A 194 -0.52 9.65 -2.27
C TYR A 194 0.84 9.95 -2.89
N ARG A 195 1.71 8.94 -3.01
CA ARG A 195 3.13 9.10 -3.32
C ARG A 195 3.54 8.67 -4.71
N SER A 196 2.65 8.03 -5.46
CA SER A 196 3.04 7.33 -6.67
C SER A 196 1.97 7.35 -7.76
N SER A 197 2.34 6.88 -8.95
CA SER A 197 1.44 6.70 -10.08
C SER A 197 0.51 5.49 -9.99
N LEU A 198 0.46 4.77 -8.85
CA LEU A 198 -0.36 3.56 -8.71
C LEU A 198 -1.83 3.82 -9.07
N SER A 199 -2.39 4.95 -8.64
CA SER A 199 -3.80 5.29 -8.91
C SER A 199 -4.13 5.37 -10.41
N PHE A 200 -3.14 5.58 -11.28
CA PHE A 200 -3.32 5.61 -12.74
C PHE A 200 -3.27 4.21 -13.37
N THR A 201 -2.74 3.20 -12.67
CA THR A 201 -2.71 1.81 -13.16
C THR A 201 -3.97 1.03 -12.75
N LEU A 202 -4.64 1.46 -11.68
CA LEU A 202 -5.88 0.87 -11.13
C LEU A 202 -7.12 1.27 -11.94
N LYS A 203 -7.29 0.67 -13.13
CA LYS A 203 -8.41 0.99 -14.03
C LYS A 203 -9.75 0.58 -13.42
N LEU A 204 -10.73 1.49 -13.45
CA LEU A 204 -12.07 1.28 -12.86
C LEU A 204 -12.79 0.04 -13.41
N ARG A 205 -12.57 -0.31 -14.68
CA ARG A 205 -13.13 -1.54 -15.30
C ARG A 205 -12.68 -2.85 -14.66
N TYR A 206 -11.66 -2.83 -13.79
CA TYR A 206 -11.22 -4.00 -13.03
C TYR A 206 -11.92 -4.13 -11.67
N TYR A 207 -12.82 -3.20 -11.34
CA TYR A 207 -13.52 -3.17 -10.07
C TYR A 207 -15.00 -3.61 -10.23
N PRO A 208 -15.55 -4.39 -9.28
CA PRO A 208 -14.86 -4.96 -8.13
C PRO A 208 -13.78 -5.98 -8.54
N ILE A 209 -12.64 -5.98 -7.84
CA ILE A 209 -11.54 -6.92 -8.11
C ILE A 209 -12.07 -8.33 -7.87
N PRO A 210 -12.02 -9.24 -8.87
CA PRO A 210 -12.49 -10.60 -8.68
C PRO A 210 -11.71 -11.32 -7.57
N GLU A 211 -12.37 -12.26 -6.90
CA GLU A 211 -11.92 -12.79 -5.62
C GLU A 211 -10.52 -13.44 -5.64
N LEU A 212 -10.22 -14.21 -6.69
CA LEU A 212 -8.93 -14.86 -6.91
C LEU A 212 -8.18 -14.18 -8.06
N SER A 213 -8.02 -12.86 -7.97
CA SER A 213 -7.39 -12.06 -9.00
C SER A 213 -6.51 -10.96 -8.43
N ALA A 214 -5.62 -10.46 -9.28
CA ALA A 214 -4.73 -9.36 -8.96
C ALA A 214 -4.73 -8.31 -10.08
N ILE A 215 -4.58 -7.03 -9.72
CA ILE A 215 -4.20 -6.00 -10.69
C ILE A 215 -2.68 -5.87 -10.62
N TYR A 216 -1.99 -6.29 -11.68
CA TYR A 216 -0.55 -6.14 -11.84
C TYR A 216 -0.21 -4.81 -12.52
N SER A 217 0.64 -4.03 -11.88
CA SER A 217 1.14 -2.74 -12.34
C SER A 217 2.66 -2.85 -12.53
N PRO A 218 3.17 -3.04 -13.76
CA PRO A 218 4.59 -3.30 -13.98
C PRO A 218 5.48 -2.12 -13.61
N THR A 219 4.97 -0.90 -13.74
CA THR A 219 5.72 0.32 -13.43
C THR A 219 4.83 1.30 -12.68
N VAL A 220 5.26 1.62 -11.47
CA VAL A 220 4.66 2.60 -10.57
C VAL A 220 5.76 3.57 -10.19
N LEU A 221 5.64 4.80 -10.68
CA LEU A 221 6.61 5.88 -10.45
C LEU A 221 6.33 6.52 -9.09
N VAL A 222 7.33 6.56 -8.21
CA VAL A 222 7.24 7.23 -6.91
C VAL A 222 7.72 8.66 -7.06
N ILE A 223 6.89 9.62 -6.63
CA ILE A 223 7.14 11.06 -6.79
C ILE A 223 7.20 11.81 -5.46
N ARG A 224 6.91 11.15 -4.33
CA ARG A 224 6.98 11.75 -2.98
C ARG A 224 7.63 10.85 -1.96
N LYS A 225 8.22 11.49 -0.95
CA LYS A 225 8.62 10.87 0.31
C LYS A 225 7.40 10.37 1.11
N SER A 226 7.70 9.62 2.15
CA SER A 226 6.72 9.06 3.07
C SER A 226 5.91 10.15 3.77
N LEU A 227 4.80 9.74 4.41
CA LEU A 227 4.03 10.67 5.24
C LEU A 227 4.84 11.16 6.45
N GLU A 228 5.72 10.32 6.96
CA GLU A 228 6.60 10.67 8.08
C GLU A 228 7.59 11.78 7.68
N ASP A 229 8.05 11.74 6.44
CA ASP A 229 8.92 12.75 5.83
C ASP A 229 8.09 13.86 5.15
N GLY A 230 6.87 14.10 5.62
CA GLY A 230 6.04 15.24 5.23
C GLY A 230 5.39 15.17 3.84
N HIS A 231 5.44 14.04 3.14
CA HIS A 231 4.97 13.92 1.74
C HIS A 231 5.61 14.92 0.76
N GLU A 232 6.84 15.34 1.05
CA GLU A 232 7.61 16.20 0.15
C GLU A 232 7.80 15.53 -1.22
N LEU A 233 7.74 16.33 -2.29
CA LEU A 233 8.09 15.85 -3.63
C LEU A 233 9.55 15.44 -3.68
N LEU A 234 9.82 14.34 -4.39
CA LEU A 234 11.18 13.98 -4.79
C LEU A 234 11.68 14.98 -5.86
N PRO A 235 12.99 15.13 -6.06
CA PRO A 235 13.53 16.01 -7.11
C PRO A 235 12.95 15.65 -8.49
N LEU A 236 12.22 16.60 -9.09
CA LEU A 236 11.52 16.44 -10.37
C LEU A 236 12.30 17.05 -11.55
N ASP A 237 13.49 17.58 -11.31
CA ASP A 237 14.41 18.13 -12.32
C ASP A 237 14.92 17.05 -13.27
N MET A 238 15.05 15.80 -12.78
CA MET A 238 15.37 14.62 -13.59
C MET A 238 14.35 13.50 -13.37
N PRO A 239 13.14 13.57 -13.97
CA PRO A 239 12.08 12.57 -13.76
C PRO A 239 12.49 11.13 -14.08
N ALA A 240 13.45 10.93 -14.99
CA ALA A 240 13.99 9.63 -15.33
C ALA A 240 14.73 8.93 -14.18
N ASN A 241 15.15 9.66 -13.15
CA ASN A 241 15.83 9.11 -11.97
C ASN A 241 14.87 8.80 -10.81
N LEU A 242 13.58 9.11 -10.96
CA LEU A 242 12.59 8.83 -9.93
C LEU A 242 12.48 7.32 -9.68
N PRO A 243 12.27 6.87 -8.43
CA PRO A 243 12.17 5.45 -8.14
C PRO A 243 10.96 4.82 -8.84
N ILE A 244 11.18 3.65 -9.43
CA ILE A 244 10.13 2.83 -10.03
C ILE A 244 10.03 1.52 -9.26
N VAL A 245 8.81 1.17 -8.88
CA VAL A 245 8.47 -0.16 -8.34
C VAL A 245 7.44 -0.82 -9.25
N SER A 246 7.25 -2.13 -9.08
CA SER A 246 6.06 -2.81 -9.61
C SER A 246 5.10 -3.07 -8.46
N ALA A 247 3.80 -3.15 -8.72
CA ALA A 247 2.80 -3.41 -7.69
C ALA A 247 1.83 -4.52 -8.10
N ILE A 248 1.49 -5.36 -7.14
CA ILE A 248 0.43 -6.37 -7.24
C ILE A 248 -0.66 -5.98 -6.28
N SER A 249 -1.84 -5.65 -6.78
CA SER A 249 -2.98 -5.22 -5.98
C SER A 249 -3.95 -6.38 -5.79
N VAL A 250 -4.09 -6.83 -4.54
CA VAL A 250 -4.98 -7.93 -4.15
C VAL A 250 -5.78 -7.52 -2.92
N ALA A 251 -7.09 -7.77 -2.97
CA ALA A 251 -7.98 -7.47 -1.86
C ALA A 251 -8.04 -8.64 -0.86
N ALA A 252 -7.81 -8.35 0.41
CA ALA A 252 -8.05 -9.28 1.52
C ALA A 252 -9.56 -9.47 1.76
N LEU A 253 -9.92 -10.44 2.62
CA LEU A 253 -11.27 -10.53 3.14
C LEU A 253 -11.62 -9.30 3.98
N CYS A 254 -12.84 -8.78 3.86
CA CYS A 254 -13.29 -7.61 4.62
C CYS A 254 -14.09 -8.04 5.85
N ALA A 255 -13.54 -7.79 7.04
CA ALA A 255 -14.14 -8.10 8.33
C ALA A 255 -14.67 -9.55 8.43
N PRO A 256 -13.83 -10.57 8.14
CA PRO A 256 -14.24 -11.96 8.25
C PRO A 256 -14.66 -12.28 9.69
N LYS A 257 -15.55 -13.26 9.85
CA LYS A 257 -15.97 -13.68 11.18
C LYS A 257 -14.83 -14.42 11.86
N VAL A 258 -14.46 -14.00 13.05
CA VAL A 258 -13.40 -14.61 13.87
C VAL A 258 -13.98 -15.31 15.10
N THR A 259 -13.23 -16.24 15.66
CA THR A 259 -13.50 -16.91 16.93
C THR A 259 -12.22 -16.97 17.76
N MET A 260 -12.34 -17.11 19.08
CA MET A 260 -11.18 -17.40 19.93
C MET A 260 -10.93 -18.91 19.92
N GLY A 261 -9.68 -19.30 19.75
CA GLY A 261 -9.28 -20.70 19.82
C GLY A 261 -7.90 -20.86 20.45
N PRO A 262 -7.48 -22.10 20.74
CA PRO A 262 -6.20 -22.37 21.39
C PRO A 262 -5.04 -21.80 20.59
N ALA A 263 -4.16 -21.08 21.29
CA ALA A 263 -2.91 -20.61 20.74
C ALA A 263 -1.88 -21.76 20.68
N PRO A 264 -0.90 -21.72 19.76
CA PRO A 264 0.19 -22.69 19.72
C PRO A 264 0.98 -22.74 21.02
N PRO A 265 1.57 -23.90 21.39
CA PRO A 265 2.50 -23.99 22.50
C PRO A 265 3.61 -22.93 22.41
N GLY A 266 3.93 -22.28 23.53
CA GLY A 266 4.92 -21.20 23.59
C GLY A 266 4.40 -19.81 23.23
N SER A 267 3.11 -19.66 22.92
CA SER A 267 2.46 -18.34 22.80
C SER A 267 2.32 -17.68 24.18
N LYS A 268 2.37 -16.33 24.22
CA LYS A 268 2.15 -15.57 25.46
C LYS A 268 0.75 -15.77 26.03
N GLU A 269 -0.24 -15.89 25.15
CA GLU A 269 -1.64 -16.06 25.48
C GLU A 269 -2.06 -17.51 25.22
N SER A 270 -3.00 -18.03 26.01
CA SER A 270 -3.54 -19.39 25.84
C SER A 270 -4.56 -19.49 24.70
N GLN A 271 -5.11 -18.36 24.27
CA GLN A 271 -6.08 -18.25 23.19
C GLN A 271 -5.65 -17.16 22.21
N ARG A 272 -6.02 -17.31 20.94
CA ARG A 272 -5.82 -16.28 19.91
C ARG A 272 -7.01 -16.22 18.96
N GLN A 273 -7.15 -15.12 18.22
CA GLN A 273 -8.18 -15.01 17.19
C GLN A 273 -7.87 -15.96 16.03
N LYS A 274 -8.92 -16.62 15.54
CA LYS A 274 -8.87 -17.48 14.35
C LYS A 274 -10.02 -17.16 13.40
N TYR A 275 -9.84 -17.43 12.11
CA TYR A 275 -10.97 -17.46 11.19
C TYR A 275 -12.01 -18.45 11.70
N ARG A 276 -13.28 -18.01 11.80
CA ARG A 276 -14.38 -18.88 12.25
C ARG A 276 -14.73 -19.92 11.19
N ASN A 277 -14.61 -19.54 9.92
CA ASN A 277 -14.87 -20.43 8.79
C ASN A 277 -13.52 -20.88 8.18
N PRO A 278 -13.23 -22.19 8.12
CA PRO A 278 -12.01 -22.69 7.47
C PRO A 278 -11.87 -22.25 6.01
N LYS A 279 -12.98 -22.05 5.28
CA LYS A 279 -12.95 -21.57 3.89
C LYS A 279 -12.40 -20.15 3.77
N ASP A 280 -12.61 -19.30 4.77
CA ASP A 280 -12.07 -17.93 4.79
C ASP A 280 -10.54 -17.98 4.91
N ARG A 281 -10.02 -18.89 5.72
CA ARG A 281 -8.58 -19.13 5.86
C ARG A 281 -7.95 -19.65 4.59
N GLU A 282 -8.57 -20.65 3.95
CA GLU A 282 -8.10 -21.18 2.68
C GLU A 282 -8.16 -20.12 1.56
N LEU A 283 -9.23 -19.32 1.50
CA LEU A 283 -9.33 -18.22 0.56
C LEU A 283 -8.23 -17.15 0.78
N THR A 284 -7.89 -16.85 2.03
CA THR A 284 -6.73 -16.00 2.35
C THR A 284 -5.44 -16.58 1.80
N LYS A 285 -5.21 -17.90 1.91
CA LYS A 285 -4.05 -18.57 1.30
C LYS A 285 -4.09 -18.52 -0.23
N GLU A 286 -5.24 -18.77 -0.86
CA GLU A 286 -5.36 -18.67 -2.33
C GLU A 286 -5.01 -17.26 -2.83
N LYS A 287 -5.43 -16.22 -2.11
CA LYS A 287 -5.04 -14.84 -2.42
C LYS A 287 -3.53 -14.62 -2.31
N MET A 288 -2.85 -15.23 -1.34
CA MET A 288 -1.38 -15.19 -1.24
C MET A 288 -0.71 -15.91 -2.41
N ARG A 289 -1.23 -17.08 -2.83
CA ARG A 289 -0.74 -17.79 -4.02
C ARG A 289 -0.90 -16.94 -5.27
N VAL A 290 -2.04 -16.25 -5.44
CA VAL A 290 -2.25 -15.30 -6.53
C VAL A 290 -1.18 -14.21 -6.55
N VAL A 291 -0.81 -13.66 -5.39
CA VAL A 291 0.27 -12.65 -5.27
C VAL A 291 1.60 -13.24 -5.75
N LEU A 292 2.01 -14.40 -5.21
CA LEU A 292 3.31 -15.01 -5.51
C LEU A 292 3.40 -15.48 -6.97
N ARG A 293 2.35 -16.13 -7.50
CA ARG A 293 2.29 -16.54 -8.91
C ARG A 293 2.37 -15.34 -9.84
N THR A 294 1.60 -14.29 -9.58
CA THR A 294 1.63 -13.06 -10.39
C THR A 294 3.03 -12.44 -10.40
N ALA A 295 3.71 -12.38 -9.24
CA ALA A 295 5.06 -11.87 -9.15
C ALA A 295 6.05 -12.74 -9.96
N ALA A 296 6.00 -14.06 -9.75
CA ALA A 296 6.93 -15.00 -10.35
C ALA A 296 6.80 -15.06 -11.88
N VAL A 297 5.56 -15.13 -12.40
CA VAL A 297 5.22 -15.13 -13.83
C VAL A 297 5.71 -13.85 -14.52
N ASN A 298 5.63 -12.71 -13.82
CA ASN A 298 6.14 -11.44 -14.34
C ASN A 298 7.65 -11.23 -14.13
N GLY A 299 8.35 -12.25 -13.64
CA GLY A 299 9.80 -12.23 -13.51
C GLY A 299 10.33 -11.54 -12.26
N HIS A 300 9.47 -11.14 -11.31
CA HIS A 300 9.93 -10.53 -10.06
C HIS A 300 10.51 -11.55 -9.10
N ARG A 301 11.66 -11.24 -8.50
CA ARG A 301 12.37 -12.08 -7.53
C ARG A 301 12.64 -11.35 -6.23
N ARG A 302 12.46 -10.03 -6.22
CA ARG A 302 12.56 -9.16 -5.05
C ARG A 302 11.18 -8.64 -4.68
N LEU A 303 10.67 -9.08 -3.54
CA LEU A 303 9.32 -8.80 -3.08
C LEU A 303 9.32 -7.96 -1.80
N VAL A 304 8.39 -7.02 -1.73
CA VAL A 304 7.98 -6.35 -0.48
C VAL A 304 6.51 -6.62 -0.25
N LEU A 305 6.24 -7.51 0.70
CA LEU A 305 4.90 -7.92 1.14
C LEU A 305 4.49 -7.14 2.39
N GLY A 306 3.36 -7.51 2.99
CA GLY A 306 2.84 -6.85 4.18
C GLY A 306 1.77 -7.67 4.90
N ALA A 307 1.21 -7.09 5.96
CA ALA A 307 0.18 -7.71 6.78
C ALA A 307 -1.21 -7.64 6.12
N LEU A 308 -1.38 -8.43 5.04
CA LEU A 308 -2.56 -8.44 4.17
C LEU A 308 -3.87 -8.53 4.96
N GLY A 309 -4.61 -7.42 5.00
CA GLY A 309 -5.92 -7.34 5.63
C GLY A 309 -5.94 -7.22 7.17
N CYS A 310 -4.78 -7.13 7.83
CA CYS A 310 -4.66 -7.06 9.31
C CYS A 310 -4.92 -5.66 9.89
N GLY A 311 -5.35 -4.70 9.07
CA GLY A 311 -5.70 -3.33 9.47
C GLY A 311 -7.20 -3.08 9.39
N ALA A 312 -7.62 -2.13 8.54
CA ALA A 312 -9.02 -1.74 8.35
C ALA A 312 -9.96 -2.92 8.00
N PHE A 313 -9.43 -3.99 7.41
CA PHE A 313 -10.18 -5.19 7.04
C PHE A 313 -10.26 -6.26 8.14
N LYS A 314 -9.65 -6.05 9.31
CA LYS A 314 -9.85 -6.84 10.54
C LYS A 314 -9.64 -8.36 10.39
N ASN A 315 -8.68 -8.77 9.55
CA ASN A 315 -8.27 -10.17 9.50
C ASN A 315 -7.45 -10.53 10.77
N PRO A 316 -7.57 -11.76 11.31
CA PRO A 316 -6.81 -12.21 12.47
C PRO A 316 -5.32 -12.31 12.14
N ARG A 317 -4.51 -11.38 12.67
CA ARG A 317 -3.12 -11.15 12.25
C ARG A 317 -2.21 -12.37 12.41
N GLU A 318 -2.39 -13.15 13.46
CA GLU A 318 -1.64 -14.38 13.74
C GLU A 318 -1.94 -15.45 12.70
N GLU A 319 -3.22 -15.64 12.35
CA GLU A 319 -3.60 -16.57 11.29
C GLU A 319 -3.14 -16.10 9.92
N VAL A 320 -3.13 -14.79 9.63
CA VAL A 320 -2.59 -14.28 8.36
C VAL A 320 -1.08 -14.53 8.26
N ALA A 321 -0.33 -14.33 9.35
CA ALA A 321 1.09 -14.66 9.39
C ALA A 321 1.32 -16.17 9.22
N ASP A 322 0.50 -17.01 9.85
CA ASP A 322 0.54 -18.46 9.67
C ASP A 322 0.20 -18.88 8.23
N CYS A 323 -0.78 -18.23 7.59
CA CYS A 323 -1.13 -18.48 6.19
C CYS A 323 0.03 -18.16 5.25
N TRP A 324 0.73 -17.03 5.46
CA TRP A 324 1.93 -16.71 4.68
C TRP A 324 3.01 -17.76 4.85
N ALA A 325 3.28 -18.19 6.09
CA ALA A 325 4.26 -19.23 6.38
C ALA A 325 3.92 -20.56 5.70
N GLU A 326 2.66 -20.98 5.74
CA GLU A 326 2.19 -22.19 5.06
C GLU A 326 2.37 -22.07 3.55
N VAL A 327 1.93 -20.96 2.95
CA VAL A 327 2.02 -20.75 1.50
C VAL A 327 3.47 -20.73 1.05
N PHE A 328 4.37 -20.03 1.75
CA PHE A 328 5.80 -20.07 1.43
C PHE A 328 6.44 -21.46 1.62
N GLY A 329 5.87 -22.29 2.50
CA GLY A 329 6.30 -23.67 2.72
C GLY A 329 5.79 -24.65 1.66
N GLU A 330 4.87 -24.25 0.79
CA GLU A 330 4.37 -25.10 -0.29
C GLU A 330 5.45 -25.36 -1.34
N GLN A 331 5.43 -26.59 -1.88
CA GLN A 331 6.40 -27.03 -2.90
C GLN A 331 6.45 -26.12 -4.12
N GLU A 332 5.33 -25.46 -4.45
CA GLU A 332 5.23 -24.51 -5.56
C GLU A 332 6.14 -23.28 -5.39
N PHE A 333 6.29 -22.79 -4.16
CA PHE A 333 7.03 -21.55 -3.86
C PHE A 333 8.38 -21.80 -3.18
N ALA A 334 8.67 -23.06 -2.83
CA ALA A 334 9.87 -23.46 -2.11
C ALA A 334 11.13 -23.42 -2.99
N GLY A 335 12.06 -22.53 -2.65
CA GLY A 335 13.41 -22.47 -3.17
C GLY A 335 13.49 -22.01 -4.63
N GLY A 336 14.55 -21.26 -4.96
CA GLY A 336 14.87 -20.97 -6.35
C GLY A 336 14.14 -19.77 -6.95
N TRP A 337 12.98 -19.37 -6.42
CA TRP A 337 12.15 -18.31 -6.98
C TRP A 337 12.51 -16.91 -6.52
N TRP A 338 13.08 -16.76 -5.31
CA TRP A 338 13.20 -15.46 -4.68
C TRP A 338 14.65 -15.10 -4.43
N GLU A 339 15.04 -13.91 -4.88
CA GLU A 339 16.31 -13.30 -4.50
C GLU A 339 16.17 -12.57 -3.16
N SER A 340 15.00 -12.00 -2.89
CA SER A 340 14.72 -11.32 -1.62
C SER A 340 13.22 -11.27 -1.33
N VAL A 341 12.83 -11.59 -0.09
CA VAL A 341 11.45 -11.46 0.39
C VAL A 341 11.45 -10.66 1.68
N LEU A 342 10.94 -9.43 1.61
CA LEU A 342 10.75 -8.56 2.76
C LEU A 342 9.25 -8.42 3.05
N PHE A 343 8.89 -8.28 4.31
CA PHE A 343 7.59 -7.75 4.69
C PHE A 343 7.77 -6.40 5.36
N ALA A 344 7.18 -5.37 4.76
CA ALA A 344 7.08 -4.04 5.36
C ALA A 344 5.79 -3.97 6.18
N VAL A 345 5.90 -4.17 7.50
CA VAL A 345 4.77 -4.23 8.42
C VAL A 345 4.92 -3.12 9.44
N MET A 346 4.23 -2.01 9.19
CA MET A 346 4.17 -0.93 10.16
C MET A 346 3.29 -1.32 11.35
N ASP A 347 3.74 -0.94 12.53
CA ASP A 347 3.01 -1.09 13.79
C ASP A 347 3.17 0.19 14.61
N ASP A 348 2.04 0.76 15.01
CA ASP A 348 1.97 2.01 15.74
C ASP A 348 2.05 1.82 17.27
N LEU A 349 2.00 0.56 17.74
CA LEU A 349 2.13 0.26 19.17
C LEU A 349 3.57 0.49 19.69
N GLY A 350 4.57 0.57 18.81
CA GLY A 350 5.97 0.81 19.19
C GLY A 350 6.58 -0.29 20.07
N GLN A 351 5.92 -1.44 20.16
CA GLN A 351 6.32 -2.56 21.02
C GLN A 351 7.45 -3.41 20.40
N GLY A 352 7.82 -3.14 19.15
CA GLY A 352 8.90 -3.82 18.45
C GLY A 352 8.63 -5.30 18.20
N GLU A 353 9.71 -6.07 18.08
CA GLU A 353 9.70 -7.49 17.68
C GLU A 353 8.96 -8.39 18.67
N ASN A 354 8.93 -7.98 19.94
CA ASN A 354 8.25 -8.68 21.03
C ASN A 354 6.82 -8.16 21.25
N GLY A 355 6.33 -7.24 20.43
CA GLY A 355 4.99 -6.66 20.53
C GLY A 355 3.87 -7.56 20.03
N ASP A 356 2.64 -7.23 20.40
CA ASP A 356 1.45 -8.01 20.02
C ASP A 356 0.70 -7.37 18.83
N GLY A 357 1.20 -6.24 18.32
CA GLY A 357 0.74 -5.66 17.06
C GLY A 357 1.29 -6.40 15.83
N ASN A 358 0.90 -5.91 14.65
CA ASN A 358 1.15 -6.60 13.38
C ASN A 358 2.65 -6.86 13.14
N TYR A 359 3.52 -5.89 13.47
CA TYR A 359 4.97 -6.05 13.28
C TYR A 359 5.52 -7.20 14.11
N GLY A 360 5.28 -7.20 15.42
CA GLY A 360 5.81 -8.23 16.32
C GLY A 360 5.28 -9.62 15.99
N VAL A 361 4.00 -9.75 15.63
CA VAL A 361 3.40 -11.03 15.21
C VAL A 361 4.07 -11.57 13.95
N PHE A 362 4.19 -10.74 12.91
CA PHE A 362 4.83 -11.16 11.66
C PHE A 362 6.31 -11.45 11.86
N TYR A 363 7.00 -10.64 12.67
CA TYR A 363 8.41 -10.82 12.99
C TYR A 363 8.66 -12.19 13.61
N ARG A 364 7.97 -12.52 14.71
CA ARG A 364 8.14 -13.81 15.39
C ARG A 364 7.77 -15.00 14.51
N ARG A 365 6.82 -14.83 13.59
CA ARG A 365 6.32 -15.95 12.79
C ARG A 365 7.12 -16.24 11.52
N LEU A 366 7.61 -15.21 10.86
CA LEU A 366 8.17 -15.28 9.51
C LEU A 366 9.64 -14.89 9.42
N ASN A 367 10.15 -14.04 10.32
CA ASN A 367 11.52 -13.56 10.22
C ASN A 367 12.52 -14.73 10.30
N GLY A 368 13.45 -14.79 9.36
CA GLY A 368 14.44 -15.86 9.27
C GLY A 368 13.95 -17.17 8.64
N MET A 369 12.65 -17.28 8.32
CA MET A 369 12.14 -18.43 7.57
C MET A 369 12.80 -18.48 6.18
N MET A 370 13.38 -19.63 5.84
CA MET A 370 14.06 -19.82 4.55
C MET A 370 13.05 -20.17 3.45
N VAL A 371 13.06 -19.41 2.36
CA VAL A 371 12.21 -19.60 1.18
C VAL A 371 12.97 -19.71 -0.12
#